data_AF-A0A842MPX3-F1
#
_entry.id   AF-A0A842MPX3-F1
#
_cell.length_a   1.000
_cell.length_b   1.000
_cell.length_c   1.000
_cell.angle_alpha   90.00
_cell.angle_beta   90.00
_cell.angle_gamma   90.00
#
_symmetry.space_group_name_H-M   'P 1'
#
loop_
_entity.id
_entity.type
_entity.pdbx_description
1 polymer ?
#
loop_
_entity_poly.entity_id
_entity_poly.type
_entity_poly.pdbx_seq_one_letter_code
_entity_poly.pdbx_strand_id
1 'polypeptide(L)'
;MKIPKILVVVSLLKRKIETVPKTDYEMWLDEARKIAPHFKDIPYFALALSLNAAIWSDEKAFKRQIKVKIFSTEKLKTFFYK
;
A
#
# COMPACT_ATOMS: atom_id res chain seq x y z
N MET A 1 -26.46 19.91 11.41
CA MET A 1 -25.39 19.66 10.42
C MET A 1 -25.41 18.17 10.06
N LYS A 2 -25.76 17.79 8.82
CA LYS A 2 -25.72 16.37 8.39
C LYS A 2 -24.27 16.00 8.09
N ILE A 3 -23.68 15.09 8.89
CA ILE A 3 -22.37 14.52 8.55
C ILE A 3 -22.55 13.71 7.26
N PRO A 4 -21.78 13.97 6.19
CA PRO A 4 -21.82 13.15 4.99
C PRO A 4 -21.54 11.69 5.34
N LYS A 5 -22.39 10.76 4.89
CA LYS A 5 -22.22 9.31 5.14
C LYS A 5 -20.82 8.81 4.81
N ILE A 6 -20.18 9.39 3.79
CA ILE A 6 -18.81 9.07 3.37
C ILE A 6 -17.76 9.37 4.46
N LEU A 7 -17.91 10.46 5.22
CA LEU A 7 -16.95 10.80 6.27
C LEU A 7 -17.01 9.78 7.42
N VAL A 8 -18.20 9.27 7.72
CA VAL A 8 -18.39 8.20 8.72
C VAL A 8 -17.74 6.90 8.25
N VAL A 9 -17.90 6.53 6.97
CA VAL A 9 -17.26 5.31 6.44
C VAL A 9 -15.74 5.43 6.48
N VAL A 10 -15.18 6.57 6.03
CA VAL A 10 -13.72 6.79 6.05
C VAL A 10 -13.17 6.78 7.48
N SER A 11 -13.88 7.36 8.45
CA SER A 11 -13.42 7.35 9.84
C SER A 11 -13.40 5.96 10.45
N LEU A 12 -14.37 5.11 10.12
CA LEU A 12 -14.40 3.70 10.54
C LEU A 12 -13.24 2.91 9.93
N LEU A 13 -12.94 3.11 8.65
CA LEU A 13 -11.81 2.44 7.99
C LEU A 13 -10.46 2.87 8.60
N LYS A 14 -10.28 4.16 8.87
CA LYS A 14 -9.04 4.68 9.49
C LYS A 14 -8.73 4.02 10.83
N ARG A 15 -9.73 3.60 11.60
CA ARG A 15 -9.52 2.89 12.88
C ARG A 15 -8.94 1.49 12.72
N LYS A 16 -8.91 0.96 11.49
CA LYS A 16 -8.36 -0.37 11.15
C LYS A 16 -7.05 -0.27 10.35
N ILE A 17 -6.56 0.94 10.11
CA ILE A 17 -5.34 1.20 9.35
C ILE A 17 -4.30 1.76 10.31
N GLU A 18 -3.13 1.13 10.36
CA GLU A 18 -1.96 1.68 11.02
C GLU A 18 -1.19 2.55 10.01
N THR A 19 -0.86 3.77 10.42
CA THR A 19 -0.04 4.68 9.60
C THR A 19 1.40 4.61 10.08
N VAL A 20 2.33 4.40 9.15
CA VAL A 20 3.77 4.35 9.45
C VAL A 20 4.42 5.69 9.08
N PRO A 21 5.18 6.33 9.98
CA PRO A 21 5.88 7.57 9.67
C PRO A 21 7.05 7.33 8.71
N LYS A 22 7.44 8.37 7.96
CA LYS A 22 8.50 8.27 6.95
C LYS A 22 9.85 7.80 7.51
N THR A 23 10.17 8.23 8.73
CA THR A 23 11.41 7.88 9.45
C THR A 23 11.63 6.38 9.53
N ASP A 24 10.57 5.59 9.55
CA ASP A 24 10.65 4.14 9.79
C ASP A 24 11.01 3.37 8.51
N TYR A 25 10.86 4.00 7.33
CA TYR A 25 11.15 3.36 6.04
C TYR A 25 12.08 4.18 5.15
N GLU A 26 12.59 5.33 5.60
CA GLU A 26 13.35 6.23 4.74
C GLU A 26 14.65 5.63 4.20
N MET A 27 15.29 4.73 4.95
CA MET A 27 16.48 3.98 4.51
C MET A 27 16.24 3.12 3.26
N TRP A 28 14.98 2.82 2.94
CA TRP A 28 14.59 2.00 1.79
C TRP A 28 14.17 2.82 0.57
N LEU A 29 14.15 4.15 0.65
CA LEU A 29 13.68 5.02 -0.43
C LEU A 29 14.50 4.86 -1.72
N ASP A 30 15.81 4.68 -1.61
CA ASP A 30 16.69 4.53 -2.77
C ASP A 30 16.50 3.19 -3.48
N GLU A 31 16.30 2.11 -2.73
CA GLU A 31 15.95 0.82 -3.32
C GLU A 31 14.56 0.83 -3.95
N ALA A 32 13.60 1.48 -3.28
CA ALA A 32 12.24 1.64 -3.79
C ALA A 32 12.22 2.44 -5.10
N ARG A 33 13.05 3.48 -5.23
CA ARG A 33 13.17 4.29 -6.46
C ARG A 33 13.54 3.47 -7.69
N LYS A 34 14.30 2.39 -7.51
CA LYS A 34 14.73 1.50 -8.61
C LYS A 34 13.61 0.63 -9.16
N ILE A 35 12.55 0.41 -8.39
CA ILE A 35 11.49 -0.55 -8.70
C ILE A 35 10.08 0.08 -8.80
N ALA A 36 9.88 1.26 -8.22
CA ALA A 36 8.61 1.98 -8.29
C ALA A 36 8.41 2.56 -9.71
N PRO A 37 7.21 2.43 -10.31
CA PRO A 37 6.97 2.91 -11.67
C PRO A 37 6.82 4.43 -11.77
N HIS A 38 6.46 5.10 -10.67
CA HIS A 38 6.36 6.55 -10.60
C HIS A 38 6.89 7.07 -9.26
N PHE A 39 7.36 8.32 -9.23
CA PHE A 39 7.94 8.95 -8.03
C PHE A 39 6.99 8.89 -6.81
N LYS A 40 5.70 9.12 -7.03
CA LYS A 40 4.65 9.07 -6.00
C LYS A 40 4.47 7.69 -5.36
N ASP A 41 4.94 6.63 -6.03
CA ASP A 41 4.75 5.26 -5.57
C ASP A 41 5.90 4.79 -4.66
N ILE A 42 7.04 5.48 -4.71
CA ILE A 42 8.26 5.18 -3.95
C ILE A 42 7.97 4.93 -2.47
N PRO A 43 7.17 5.75 -1.75
CA PRO A 43 6.90 5.51 -0.33
C PRO A 43 6.24 4.15 -0.05
N TYR A 44 5.34 3.69 -0.92
CA TYR A 44 4.67 2.39 -0.74
C TYR A 44 5.64 1.23 -0.95
N PHE A 45 6.51 1.32 -1.94
CA PHE A 45 7.55 0.31 -2.17
C PHE A 45 8.60 0.31 -1.05
N ALA A 46 9.02 1.48 -0.57
CA ALA A 46 9.97 1.59 0.53
C ALA A 46 9.41 0.98 1.82
N LEU A 47 8.16 1.33 2.17
CA LEU A 47 7.48 0.74 3.31
C LEU A 47 7.35 -0.78 3.19
N ALA A 48 6.93 -1.27 2.01
CA ALA A 48 6.81 -2.70 1.78
C ALA A 48 8.15 -3.45 1.90
N LEU A 49 9.24 -2.87 1.41
CA LEU A 49 10.59 -3.42 1.59
C LEU A 49 10.99 -3.44 3.07
N SER A 50 10.76 -2.34 3.80
CA SER A 50 11.12 -2.24 5.22
C SER A 50 10.41 -3.26 6.10
N LEU A 51 9.15 -3.56 5.79
CA LEU A 51 8.31 -4.49 6.54
C LEU A 51 8.35 -5.92 6.00
N ASN A 52 9.09 -6.17 4.90
CA ASN A 52 8.99 -7.40 4.12
C ASN A 52 7.52 -7.78 3.80
N ALA A 53 6.73 -6.78 3.42
CA ALA A 53 5.30 -6.89 3.20
C ALA A 53 4.94 -6.88 1.70
N ALA A 54 3.75 -7.39 1.39
CA ALA A 54 3.16 -7.26 0.07
C ALA A 54 2.43 -5.91 -0.06
N ILE A 55 2.33 -5.39 -1.30
CA ILE A 55 1.48 -4.24 -1.60
C ILE A 55 0.13 -4.74 -2.13
N TRP A 56 -0.95 -4.18 -1.60
CA TRP A 56 -2.28 -4.28 -2.19
C TRP A 56 -2.51 -3.11 -3.16
N SER A 57 -2.56 -3.39 -4.46
CA SER A 57 -2.87 -2.40 -5.50
C SER A 57 -3.35 -3.07 -6.78
N ASP A 58 -4.28 -2.42 -7.47
CA ASP A 58 -4.71 -2.80 -8.82
C ASP A 58 -3.89 -2.12 -9.93
N GLU A 59 -2.88 -1.31 -9.56
CA GLU A 59 -1.93 -0.73 -10.52
C GLU A 59 -1.09 -1.83 -11.19
N LYS A 60 -1.30 -2.02 -12.49
CA LYS A 60 -0.66 -3.09 -13.28
C LYS A 60 0.85 -2.89 -13.36
N ALA A 61 1.33 -1.64 -13.38
CA ALA A 61 2.76 -1.35 -13.46
C ALA A 61 3.55 -1.85 -12.24
N PHE A 62 2.91 -2.03 -11.07
CA PHE A 62 3.58 -2.51 -9.85
C PHE A 62 4.12 -3.94 -10.00
N LYS A 63 3.56 -4.73 -10.92
CA LYS A 63 3.98 -6.10 -11.21
C LYS A 63 5.18 -6.21 -12.17
N ARG A 64 5.71 -5.09 -12.68
CA ARG A 64 6.90 -5.07 -13.56
C ARG A 64 8.20 -5.39 -12.82
N GLN A 65 8.18 -5.33 -11.49
CA GLN A 65 9.28 -5.68 -10.59
C GLN A 65 8.96 -6.98 -9.83
N ILE A 66 9.99 -7.63 -9.29
CA ILE A 66 9.86 -8.92 -8.57
C ILE A 66 10.24 -8.84 -7.07
N LYS A 67 10.76 -7.71 -6.60
CA LYS A 67 11.25 -7.54 -5.21
C LYS A 67 10.10 -7.50 -4.20
N VAL A 68 8.97 -6.91 -4.56
CA VAL A 68 7.80 -6.74 -3.69
C VAL A 68 6.62 -7.50 -4.28
N LYS A 69 5.98 -8.35 -3.47
CA LYS A 69 4.78 -9.09 -3.88
C LYS A 69 3.59 -8.14 -4.02
N ILE A 70 2.86 -8.25 -5.13
CA ILE A 70 1.69 -7.40 -5.41
C ILE A 70 0.43 -8.24 -5.44
N PHE A 71 -0.59 -7.83 -4.67
CA PHE A 71 -1.93 -8.41 -4.72
C PHE A 71 -2.93 -7.41 -5.31
N SER A 72 -3.71 -7.86 -6.30
CA SER A 72 -4.91 -7.15 -6.72
C SER A 72 -6.04 -7.36 -5.74
N THR A 73 -7.05 -6.49 -5.79
CA THR A 73 -8.28 -6.63 -4.99
C THR A 73 -8.94 -7.99 -5.27
N GLU A 74 -9.05 -8.37 -6.55
CA GLU A 74 -9.59 -9.68 -6.93
C GLU A 74 -8.83 -10.84 -6.28
N LYS A 75 -7.50 -10.77 -6.24
CA LYS A 75 -6.70 -11.84 -5.62
C LYS A 75 -6.90 -11.89 -4.11
N LEU A 76 -6.98 -10.74 -3.44
CA LEU A 76 -7.24 -10.69 -2.00
C LEU A 76 -8.60 -11.27 -1.62
N LYS A 77 -9.64 -10.98 -2.41
CA LYS A 77 -10.97 -11.56 -2.18
C LYS A 77 -10.93 -13.09 -2.12
N THR A 78 -10.14 -13.74 -2.98
CA THR A 78 -10.02 -15.21 -2.96
C THR A 78 -9.41 -15.78 -1.66
N PHE A 79 -8.70 -14.97 -0.87
CA PHE A 79 -8.18 -15.40 0.43
C PHE A 79 -9.18 -15.22 1.57
N PHE A 80 -10.03 -14.19 1.51
CA PHE A 80 -10.91 -13.80 2.61
C PHE A 80 -12.32 -14.39 2.51
N TYR A 81 -12.81 -14.71 1.31
CA TYR A 81 -14.15 -15.24 1.08
C TYR A 81 -14.16 -16.75 0.87
N LYS A 82 -13.45 -17.50 1.74
CA LYS A 82 -13.62 -18.95 1.83
C LYS A 82 -14.93 -19.31 2.50
#